data_AF-K1UDZ6-F1
#
_entry.id   AF-K1UDZ6-F1
#
_cell.length_a   1.000
_cell.length_b   1.000
_cell.length_c   1.000
_cell.angle_alpha   90.00
_cell.angle_beta   90.00
_cell.angle_gamma   90.00
#
_symmetry.space_group_name_H-M   'P 1'
#
loop_
_entity.id
_entity.type
_entity.pdbx_description
1 polymer ?
#
loop_
_entity_poly.entity_id
_entity_poly.type
_entity_poly.pdbx_seq_one_letter_code
_entity_poly.pdbx_strand_id
1 'polypeptide(L)'
;MIQHLTEIVEEARKRGRKRLAVAYGQDSHTLEAVYEAYKEGLVEPTLYGDKKVIEEVCQTSGLDLKAFNIVDESNDVKCVQQAVA
;
A
#
# COMPACT_ATOMS: atom_id res chain seq x y z
N MET A 1 -23.57 13.89 -6.25
CA MET A 1 -23.34 13.91 -4.79
C MET A 1 -23.28 12.47 -4.36
N ILE A 2 -22.20 12.04 -3.70
CA ILE A 2 -22.06 10.64 -3.25
C ILE A 2 -23.00 10.40 -2.07
N GLN A 3 -23.84 9.36 -2.15
CA GLN A 3 -24.85 9.01 -1.16
C GLN A 3 -24.51 7.72 -0.40
N HIS A 4 -23.74 6.82 -1.02
CA HIS A 4 -23.32 5.54 -0.44
C HIS A 4 -21.79 5.38 -0.44
N LEU A 5 -21.25 4.68 0.55
CA LEU A 5 -19.80 4.44 0.67
C LEU A 5 -19.22 3.73 -0.56
N THR A 6 -19.99 2.83 -1.16
CA THR A 6 -19.62 2.10 -2.38
C THR A 6 -19.34 3.04 -3.55
N GLU A 7 -20.10 4.12 -3.68
CA GLU A 7 -19.92 5.11 -4.75
C GLU A 7 -18.58 5.87 -4.63
N ILE A 8 -18.00 5.97 -3.43
CA ILE A 8 -16.66 6.56 -3.25
C ILE A 8 -15.62 5.74 -4.00
N VAL A 9 -15.68 4.42 -3.87
CA VAL A 9 -14.74 3.49 -4.51
C VAL A 9 -14.93 3.49 -6.02
N GLU A 10 -16.18 3.51 -6.50
CA GLU A 10 -16.50 3.59 -7.93
C GLU A 10 -15.97 4.89 -8.56
N GLU A 11 -16.19 6.04 -7.92
CA GLU A 11 -15.68 7.32 -8.39
C GLU A 11 -14.15 7.39 -8.35
N ALA A 12 -13.51 6.81 -7.33
CA ALA A 12 -12.06 6.71 -7.27
C ALA A 12 -11.51 5.86 -8.42
N ARG A 13 -12.14 4.72 -8.72
CA ARG A 13 -11.74 3.84 -9.83
C ARG A 13 -11.81 4.53 -11.19
N LYS A 14 -12.84 5.35 -11.43
CA LYS A 14 -12.98 6.15 -12.67
C LYS A 14 -11.81 7.13 -12.89
N ARG A 15 -11.15 7.59 -11.82
CA ARG A 15 -9.99 8.49 -11.90
C ARG A 15 -8.67 7.77 -12.16
N GLY A 16 -8.71 6.43 -12.24
CA GLY A 16 -7.56 5.56 -12.45
C GLY A 16 -6.65 5.46 -11.24
N ARG A 17 -5.62 4.63 -11.38
CA ARG A 17 -4.64 4.35 -10.32
C ARG A 17 -3.90 5.63 -9.90
N LYS A 18 -3.67 5.78 -8.60
CA LYS A 18 -2.82 6.82 -8.00
C LYS A 18 -1.62 6.21 -7.32
N ARG A 19 -0.49 6.90 -7.35
CA ARG A 19 0.69 6.51 -6.58
C ARG A 19 0.35 6.62 -5.09
N LEU A 20 0.61 5.57 -4.33
CA LEU A 20 0.42 5.53 -2.88
C LEU A 20 1.76 5.23 -2.22
N ALA A 21 2.28 6.14 -1.41
CA ALA A 21 3.43 5.89 -0.55
C ALA A 21 2.94 5.51 0.85
N VAL A 22 3.45 4.42 1.41
CA VAL A 22 3.11 3.97 2.77
C VAL A 22 4.37 3.98 3.60
N ALA A 23 4.46 4.93 4.52
CA ALA A 23 5.59 5.05 5.42
C ALA A 23 5.52 3.99 6.51
N TYR A 24 6.59 3.21 6.65
CA TYR A 24 6.70 2.14 7.66
C TYR A 24 5.54 1.13 7.62
N GLY A 25 5.05 0.83 6.41
CA GLY A 25 3.85 0.03 6.15
C GLY A 25 4.13 -1.47 6.13
N GLN A 26 4.57 -2.03 7.26
CA GLN A 26 5.04 -3.42 7.38
C GLN A 26 4.16 -4.32 8.26
N ASP A 27 2.99 -3.84 8.70
CA ASP A 27 2.00 -4.65 9.43
C ASP A 27 0.99 -5.32 8.49
N SER A 28 0.40 -6.44 8.92
CA SER A 28 -0.48 -7.27 8.09
C SER A 28 -1.72 -6.54 7.60
N HIS A 29 -2.40 -5.81 8.47
CA HIS A 29 -3.65 -5.13 8.11
C HIS A 29 -3.39 -4.01 7.09
N THR A 30 -2.29 -3.26 7.26
CA THR A 30 -1.89 -2.25 6.27
C THR A 30 -1.55 -2.89 4.93
N LEU A 31 -0.76 -3.96 4.91
CA LEU A 31 -0.37 -4.65 3.67
C LEU A 31 -1.59 -5.23 2.94
N GLU A 32 -2.52 -5.84 3.67
CA GLU A 32 -3.78 -6.38 3.13
C GLU A 32 -4.65 -5.26 2.54
N ALA A 33 -4.84 -4.15 3.27
CA ALA A 33 -5.63 -3.02 2.79
C ALA A 33 -5.04 -2.40 1.51
N VAL A 34 -3.72 -2.24 1.47
CA VAL A 34 -3.00 -1.69 0.31
C VAL A 34 -3.07 -2.65 -0.88
N TYR A 35 -2.96 -3.96 -0.63
CA TYR A 35 -3.11 -4.98 -1.66
C TYR A 35 -4.49 -4.99 -2.30
N GLU A 36 -5.55 -4.92 -1.48
CA GLU A 36 -6.92 -4.83 -2.00
C GLU A 36 -7.14 -3.53 -2.77
N ALA A 37 -6.60 -2.39 -2.31
CA ALA A 37 -6.65 -1.14 -3.08
C ALA A 37 -5.93 -1.25 -4.44
N TYR A 38 -4.80 -1.97 -4.50
CA TYR A 38 -4.09 -2.25 -5.75
C TYR A 38 -4.93 -3.13 -6.69
N LYS A 39 -5.54 -4.20 -6.16
CA LYS A 39 -6.42 -5.11 -6.93
C LYS A 39 -7.64 -4.39 -7.48
N GLU A 40 -8.22 -3.47 -6.72
CA GLU A 40 -9.35 -2.64 -7.14
C GLU A 40 -8.97 -1.58 -8.18
N GLY A 41 -7.68 -1.49 -8.54
CA GLY A 41 -7.16 -0.55 -9.52
C GLY A 41 -7.18 0.89 -9.02
N LEU A 42 -7.15 1.10 -7.70
CA LEU A 42 -7.15 2.42 -7.08
C LEU A 42 -5.75 2.97 -6.93
N VAL A 43 -4.76 2.11 -6.68
CA VAL A 43 -3.40 2.55 -6.33
C VAL A 43 -2.30 1.74 -7.00
N GLU A 44 -1.13 2.38 -7.10
CA GLU A 44 0.18 1.76 -7.34
C GLU A 44 1.04 2.00 -6.08
N PRO A 45 1.17 0.99 -5.21
CA PRO A 45 1.75 1.19 -3.89
C PRO A 45 3.28 1.09 -3.87
N THR A 46 3.90 2.01 -3.13
CA THR A 46 5.30 1.94 -2.70
C THR A 46 5.35 1.87 -1.18
N LEU A 47 5.91 0.79 -0.65
CA LEU A 47 6.07 0.53 0.76
C LEU A 47 7.49 0.90 1.19
N TYR A 48 7.60 1.62 2.30
CA TYR A 48 8.87 1.92 2.96
C TYR A 48 8.88 1.16 4.28
N GLY A 49 9.94 0.43 4.57
CA GLY A 49 10.06 -0.34 5.82
C GLY A 49 11.13 -1.41 5.74
N ASP A 50 11.17 -2.28 6.75
CA ASP A 50 12.04 -3.44 6.74
C ASP A 50 11.54 -4.45 5.70
N LYS A 51 12.33 -4.62 4.64
CA LYS A 51 11.96 -5.47 3.51
C LYS A 51 11.71 -6.92 3.94
N LYS A 52 12.45 -7.46 4.90
CA LYS A 52 12.28 -8.85 5.35
C LYS A 52 10.96 -9.01 6.07
N VAL A 53 10.62 -8.06 6.95
CA VAL A 53 9.33 -8.06 7.66
C VAL A 53 8.17 -7.98 6.67
N ILE A 54 8.25 -7.10 5.67
CA ILE A 54 7.23 -7.00 4.62
C ILE A 54 7.10 -8.32 3.85
N GLU A 55 8.21 -8.94 3.45
CA GLU A 55 8.22 -10.22 2.74
C GLU A 55 7.59 -11.36 3.56
N GLU A 56 7.95 -11.47 4.84
CA GLU A 56 7.40 -12.49 5.76
C GLU A 56 5.89 -12.31 5.97
N VAL A 57 5.43 -11.08 6.17
CA VAL A 57 4.00 -10.79 6.36
C VAL A 57 3.23 -11.05 5.08
N CYS A 58 3.73 -10.63 3.91
CA CYS A 58 3.11 -10.94 2.63
C CYS A 58 3.00 -12.46 2.39
N GLN A 59 4.05 -13.24 2.71
CA GLN A 59 4.00 -14.70 2.58
C GLN A 59 2.94 -15.31 3.51
N THR A 60 2.86 -14.84 4.75
CA THR A 60 1.92 -15.35 5.75
C THR A 60 0.47 -15.02 5.41
N SER A 61 0.22 -13.82 4.88
CA SER A 61 -1.11 -13.37 4.44
C SER A 61 -1.46 -13.79 3.00
N GLY A 62 -0.55 -14.47 2.28
CA GLY A 62 -0.77 -14.92 0.90
C GLY A 62 -0.85 -13.79 -0.14
N LEU A 63 -0.15 -12.68 0.11
CA LEU A 63 -0.12 -11.50 -0.77
C LEU A 63 1.00 -11.64 -1.82
N ASP A 64 0.73 -11.24 -3.06
CA ASP A 64 1.76 -11.21 -4.11
C ASP A 64 2.65 -9.97 -3.92
N LEU A 65 3.92 -10.20 -3.60
CA LEU A 65 4.93 -9.15 -3.44
C LEU A 65 5.10 -8.29 -4.69
N LYS A 66 4.79 -8.80 -5.89
CA LYS A 66 4.86 -8.04 -7.14
C LYS A 66 3.84 -6.90 -7.20
N ALA A 67 2.83 -6.90 -6.33
CA ALA A 67 1.89 -5.79 -6.21
C ALA A 67 2.53 -4.53 -5.60
N PHE A 68 3.67 -4.66 -4.94
CA PHE A 68 4.31 -3.56 -4.22
C PHE A 68 5.68 -3.21 -4.81
N ASN A 69 5.99 -1.92 -4.83
CA ASN A 69 7.36 -1.46 -4.89
C ASN A 69 7.89 -1.32 -3.45
N ILE A 70 8.96 -2.01 -3.07
CA ILE A 70 9.46 -2.02 -1.69
C ILE A 70 10.79 -1.28 -1.61
N VAL A 71 10.84 -0.27 -0.75
CA VAL A 71 12.05 0.47 -0.38
C VAL A 71 12.49 -0.02 0.99
N ASP A 72 13.66 -0.66 1.02
CA ASP A 72 14.24 -1.22 2.25
C ASP A 72 14.87 -0.10 3.10
N GLU A 73 14.20 0.26 4.19
CA GLU A 73 14.70 1.21 5.18
C GLU A 73 14.15 0.80 6.55
N SER A 74 15.02 0.34 7.45
CA SER A 74 14.62 -0.19 8.75
C SER A 74 14.40 0.91 9.80
N ASN A 75 14.81 2.15 9.53
CA ASN A 75 14.58 3.28 10.42
C ASN A 75 13.23 3.96 10.10
N ASP A 76 12.36 4.01 11.10
CA ASP A 76 11.02 4.60 11.01
C ASP A 76 11.04 6.08 10.61
N VAL A 77 11.94 6.89 11.17
CA VAL A 77 12.04 8.32 10.84
C VAL A 77 12.49 8.50 9.38
N LYS A 78 13.48 7.74 8.92
CA LYS A 78 13.94 7.80 7.51
C LYS A 78 12.88 7.30 6.53
N CYS A 79 12.12 6.26 6.88
CA CYS A 79 10.98 5.80 6.09
C CYS A 79 10.00 6.93 5.81
N VAL A 80 9.60 7.64 6.87
CA VAL A 80 8.66 8.76 6.74
C VAL A 80 9.25 9.86 5.85
N GLN A 81 10.53 10.20 6.04
CA GLN A 81 11.20 11.21 5.22
C GLN A 81 11.23 10.84 3.73
N GLN A 82 11.56 9.58 3.41
CA GLN A 82 11.59 9.10 2.02
C GLN A 82 10.20 9.02 1.40
N ALA A 83 9.18 8.65 2.18
CA ALA A 83 7.82 8.49 1.69
C ALA A 83 7.13 9.80 1.30
N VAL A 84 7.53 10.93 1.90
CA VAL A 84 6.89 12.25 1.69
C VAL A 84 7.72 13.23 0.86
N ALA A 85 8.97 12.88 0.53
CA ALA A 85 9.87 13.69 -0.30
C ALA A 85 9.44 13.70 -1.78
#